data_AF-A0A2I0QK13-F1
#
_entry.id   AF-A0A2I0QK13-F1
#
_cell.length_a   1.000
_cell.length_b   1.000
_cell.length_c   1.000
_cell.angle_alpha   90.00
_cell.angle_beta   90.00
_cell.angle_gamma   90.00
#
_symmetry.space_group_name_H-M   'P 1'
#
loop_
_entity.id
_entity.type
_entity.pdbx_description
1 polymer ?
#
loop_
_entity_poly.entity_id
_entity_poly.type
_entity_poly.pdbx_seq_one_letter_code
_entity_poly.pdbx_strand_id
1 'polypeptide(L)'
;CYFVARELGRKNLADIAIVGAVGDMQDSSGALIGVNREILEDGVKEGVLKFKKDIRLFGRESRPLPYMLAYATDPFIPGVSGSENTAADFLLSLGIKPRNDNGWVNYVDLKFEERQKLLSALYVKFLNFNPYAAKLLIGEVYTLLKEKKRTLLRDAKEFATLLNSCGRQKMPETGIYVCLGDRDEMFKKALTVLETHRLMIRRGIEYLKLNGLKERAKFYYFDAKSAIDENVVGIIAGMSYSSLNLNRDKFIIGLADDSEDSTMKKIS
;
A
#
# COMPACT_ATOMS: atom_id res chain seq x y z
N CYS A 1 -1.90 23.10 3.34
CA CYS A 1 -0.74 23.41 2.48
C CYS A 1 -1.12 23.63 1.01
N TYR A 2 -1.75 22.67 0.32
CA TYR A 2 -2.06 22.82 -1.11
C TYR A 2 -2.87 24.08 -1.43
N PHE A 3 -3.97 24.34 -0.71
CA PHE A 3 -4.80 25.53 -0.97
C PHE A 3 -4.04 26.85 -0.83
N VAL A 4 -3.09 26.95 0.11
CA VAL A 4 -2.19 28.11 0.22
C VAL A 4 -1.30 28.21 -1.03
N ALA A 5 -0.71 27.09 -1.45
CA ALA A 5 0.12 27.05 -2.66
C ALA A 5 -0.70 27.37 -3.93
N ARG A 6 -1.97 26.97 -3.99
CA ARG A 6 -2.91 27.28 -5.07
C ARG A 6 -3.14 28.78 -5.19
N GLU A 7 -3.38 29.49 -4.08
CA GLU A 7 -3.51 30.96 -4.08
C GLU A 7 -2.23 31.67 -4.54
N LEU A 8 -1.07 31.02 -4.40
CA LEU A 8 0.22 31.47 -4.92
C LEU A 8 0.49 31.01 -6.37
N GLY A 9 -0.51 30.48 -7.08
CA GLY A 9 -0.40 30.03 -8.47
C GLY A 9 0.31 28.68 -8.67
N ARG A 10 0.44 27.85 -7.63
CA ARG A 10 1.14 26.54 -7.67
C ARG A 10 0.19 25.35 -7.77
N LYS A 11 -0.79 25.42 -8.68
CA LYS A 11 -1.74 24.31 -8.94
C LYS A 11 -1.06 23.01 -9.37
N ASN A 12 0.10 23.13 -10.01
CA ASN A 12 0.94 22.02 -10.44
C ASN A 12 1.45 21.14 -9.29
N LEU A 13 1.28 21.52 -8.01
CA LEU A 13 1.60 20.70 -6.82
C LEU A 13 0.44 19.79 -6.37
N ALA A 14 -0.66 19.75 -7.13
CA ALA A 14 -1.81 18.92 -6.81
C ALA A 14 -1.46 17.42 -6.74
N ASP A 15 -0.53 16.95 -7.57
CA ASP A 15 -0.04 15.57 -7.56
C ASP A 15 0.55 15.17 -6.21
N ILE A 16 1.43 15.99 -5.63
CA ILE A 16 2.02 15.74 -4.29
C ILE A 16 0.96 15.85 -3.19
N ALA A 17 0.01 16.78 -3.30
CA ALA A 17 -1.10 16.88 -2.36
C ALA A 17 -1.98 15.62 -2.35
N ILE A 18 -2.26 15.05 -3.53
CA ILE A 18 -2.99 13.79 -3.69
C ILE A 18 -2.20 12.61 -3.10
N VAL A 19 -0.88 12.57 -3.25
CA VAL A 19 -0.04 11.57 -2.57
C VAL A 19 -0.23 11.63 -1.05
N GLY A 20 -0.24 12.83 -0.46
CA GLY A 20 -0.50 13.01 0.98
C GLY A 20 -1.90 12.53 1.39
N ALA A 21 -2.94 12.94 0.66
CA ALA A 21 -4.32 12.54 0.96
C ALA A 21 -4.53 11.01 0.88
N VAL A 22 -3.93 10.36 -0.12
CA VAL A 22 -3.95 8.89 -0.24
C VAL A 22 -3.14 8.24 0.89
N GLY A 23 -2.00 8.82 1.29
CA GLY A 23 -1.20 8.35 2.42
C GLY A 23 -1.94 8.37 3.75
N ASP A 24 -2.80 9.36 3.95
CA ASP A 24 -3.71 9.50 5.11
C ASP A 24 -4.99 8.67 4.98
N MET A 25 -5.09 7.80 3.96
CA MET A 25 -6.26 6.96 3.69
C MET A 25 -7.57 7.75 3.50
N GLN A 26 -7.50 9.00 3.02
CA GLN A 26 -8.68 9.83 2.78
C GLN A 26 -9.51 9.37 1.57
N ASP A 27 -9.01 8.39 0.81
CA ASP A 27 -9.72 7.66 -0.24
C ASP A 27 -10.26 6.30 0.24
N SER A 28 -10.35 6.06 1.55
CA SER A 28 -10.75 4.77 2.14
C SER A 28 -12.09 4.23 1.64
N SER A 29 -13.03 5.10 1.24
CA SER A 29 -14.32 4.71 0.62
C SER A 29 -14.20 4.19 -0.82
N GLY A 30 -13.01 4.24 -1.42
CA GLY A 30 -12.73 3.89 -2.81
C GLY A 30 -12.58 5.10 -3.74
N ALA A 31 -12.68 6.33 -3.24
CA ALA A 31 -12.43 7.55 -3.99
C ALA A 31 -12.15 8.73 -3.05
N LEU A 32 -11.40 9.72 -3.52
CA LEU A 32 -11.26 11.02 -2.86
C LEU A 32 -12.55 11.83 -2.99
N ILE A 33 -12.98 12.40 -1.87
CA ILE A 33 -14.23 13.16 -1.73
C ILE A 33 -13.99 14.54 -1.12
N GLY A 34 -15.01 15.40 -1.13
CA GLY A 34 -14.96 16.72 -0.52
C GLY A 34 -13.86 17.59 -1.12
N VAL A 35 -13.13 18.31 -0.27
CA VAL A 35 -12.06 19.24 -0.70
C VAL A 35 -10.95 18.54 -1.51
N ASN A 36 -10.71 17.25 -1.31
CA ASN A 36 -9.74 16.51 -2.11
C ASN A 36 -10.16 16.39 -3.58
N ARG A 37 -11.47 16.46 -3.88
CA ARG A 37 -11.98 16.45 -5.25
C ARG A 37 -11.57 17.71 -5.99
N GLU A 38 -11.57 18.86 -5.33
CA GLU A 38 -11.07 20.12 -5.92
C GLU A 38 -9.57 20.02 -6.27
N ILE A 39 -8.76 19.49 -5.35
CA ILE A 39 -7.32 19.28 -5.58
C ILE A 39 -7.10 18.34 -6.77
N LEU A 40 -7.87 17.25 -6.83
CA LEU A 40 -7.81 16.28 -7.91
C LEU A 40 -8.14 16.92 -9.26
N GLU A 41 -9.21 17.70 -9.33
CA GLU A 41 -9.64 18.41 -10.54
C GLU A 41 -8.61 19.44 -11.01
N ASP A 42 -8.03 20.22 -10.10
CA ASP A 42 -6.92 21.13 -10.42
C ASP A 42 -5.75 20.32 -11.01
N GLY A 43 -5.37 19.20 -10.40
CA GLY A 43 -4.27 18.36 -10.90
C GLY A 43 -4.53 17.72 -12.28
N VAL A 44 -5.77 17.35 -12.57
CA VAL A 44 -6.17 16.86 -13.91
C VAL A 44 -6.11 17.98 -14.94
N LYS A 45 -6.61 19.18 -14.62
CA LYS A 45 -6.59 20.35 -15.51
C LYS A 45 -5.15 20.79 -15.83
N GLU A 46 -4.26 20.74 -14.85
CA GLU A 46 -2.83 21.02 -15.03
C GLU A 46 -2.07 19.88 -15.73
N GLY A 47 -2.72 18.74 -15.99
CA GLY A 47 -2.08 17.58 -16.63
C GLY A 47 -0.99 16.91 -15.79
N VAL A 48 -0.96 17.14 -14.47
CA VAL A 48 0.05 16.57 -13.57
C VAL A 48 -0.35 15.21 -13.02
N LEU A 49 -1.65 14.88 -13.05
CA LEU A 49 -2.16 13.57 -12.68
C LEU A 49 -3.39 13.18 -13.51
N LYS A 50 -3.71 11.89 -13.50
CA LYS A 50 -5.00 11.36 -13.95
C LYS A 50 -5.53 10.34 -12.97
N PHE A 51 -6.83 10.11 -12.99
CA PHE A 51 -7.46 9.07 -12.18
C PHE A 51 -8.43 8.22 -13.00
N LYS A 52 -8.67 7.00 -12.51
CA LYS A 52 -9.67 6.07 -13.06
C LYS A 52 -10.01 5.02 -12.01
N LYS A 53 -11.11 4.28 -12.20
CA LYS A 53 -11.37 3.07 -11.41
C LYS A 53 -10.47 1.93 -11.87
N ASP A 54 -9.71 1.34 -10.95
CA ASP A 54 -8.79 0.23 -11.20
C ASP A 54 -8.48 -0.52 -9.89
N ILE A 55 -7.57 -1.50 -9.95
CA ILE A 55 -7.09 -2.22 -8.76
C ILE A 55 -6.34 -1.28 -7.79
N ARG A 56 -6.67 -1.32 -6.51
CA ARG A 56 -6.04 -0.49 -5.46
C ARG A 56 -4.88 -1.18 -4.72
N LEU A 57 -4.36 -2.28 -5.26
CA LEU A 57 -3.22 -2.98 -4.66
C LEU A 57 -1.90 -2.23 -4.89
N PHE A 58 -1.02 -2.28 -3.89
CA PHE A 58 0.35 -1.77 -4.02
C PHE A 58 1.08 -2.52 -5.15
N GLY A 59 1.83 -1.80 -5.99
CA GLY A 59 2.69 -2.38 -7.02
C GLY A 59 2.08 -2.38 -8.42
N ARG A 60 0.93 -1.72 -8.60
CA ARG A 60 0.22 -1.56 -9.87
C ARG A 60 1.14 -1.02 -10.98
N GLU A 61 1.96 -0.03 -10.69
CA GLU A 61 2.93 0.52 -11.63
C GLU A 61 4.29 -0.18 -11.51
N SER A 62 4.83 -0.31 -10.30
CA SER A 62 6.25 -0.61 -10.11
C SER A 62 6.64 -2.08 -10.09
N ARG A 63 5.69 -3.00 -9.91
CA ARG A 63 6.00 -4.42 -9.69
C ARG A 63 5.58 -5.29 -10.87
N PRO A 64 6.39 -6.32 -11.19
CA PRO A 64 5.88 -7.45 -11.95
C PRO A 64 4.70 -8.10 -11.25
N LEU A 65 3.80 -8.65 -12.06
CA LEU A 65 2.51 -9.15 -11.62
C LEU A 65 2.60 -10.24 -10.54
N PRO A 66 3.50 -11.25 -10.63
CA PRO A 66 3.64 -12.25 -9.56
C PRO A 66 4.03 -11.63 -8.22
N TYR A 67 5.00 -10.71 -8.21
CA TYR A 67 5.44 -10.05 -6.97
C TYR A 67 4.38 -9.10 -6.43
N MET A 68 3.63 -8.42 -7.30
CA MET A 68 2.50 -7.59 -6.90
C MET A 68 1.47 -8.40 -6.08
N LEU A 69 1.13 -9.60 -6.54
CA LEU A 69 0.14 -10.46 -5.89
C LEU A 69 0.70 -11.23 -4.68
N ALA A 70 1.90 -11.79 -4.82
CA ALA A 70 2.56 -12.55 -3.77
C ALA A 70 2.81 -11.69 -2.51
N TYR A 71 3.11 -10.41 -2.69
CA TYR A 71 3.41 -9.48 -1.60
C TYR A 71 2.28 -8.51 -1.29
N ALA A 72 1.05 -8.80 -1.70
CA ALA A 72 -0.13 -8.08 -1.24
C ALA A 72 -0.41 -8.42 0.24
N THR A 73 -0.36 -7.42 1.12
CA THR A 73 -0.66 -7.57 2.56
C THR A 73 -1.89 -6.80 3.00
N ASP A 74 -2.36 -5.85 2.18
CA ASP A 74 -3.53 -5.03 2.46
C ASP A 74 -4.36 -4.79 1.19
N PRO A 75 -5.40 -5.62 0.95
CA PRO A 75 -5.68 -6.87 1.67
C PRO A 75 -4.74 -8.02 1.28
N PHE A 76 -4.58 -9.00 2.17
CA PHE A 76 -3.89 -10.27 1.90
C PHE A 76 -4.76 -11.14 0.98
N ILE A 77 -4.21 -11.63 -0.15
CA ILE A 77 -4.98 -12.39 -1.14
C ILE A 77 -5.01 -13.89 -0.77
N PRO A 78 -6.19 -14.48 -0.46
CA PRO A 78 -6.29 -15.88 -0.05
C PRO A 78 -5.78 -16.86 -1.10
N GLY A 79 -4.83 -17.71 -0.69
CA GLY A 79 -4.21 -18.74 -1.53
C GLY A 79 -3.32 -18.19 -2.66
N VAL A 80 -2.93 -16.91 -2.59
CA VAL A 80 -2.08 -16.26 -3.61
C VAL A 80 -0.93 -15.51 -2.94
N SER A 81 -1.22 -14.72 -1.90
CA SER A 81 -0.19 -13.99 -1.16
C SER A 81 0.67 -14.93 -0.31
N GLY A 82 1.95 -14.59 -0.17
CA GLY A 82 2.95 -15.36 0.58
C GLY A 82 3.89 -16.21 -0.29
N SER A 83 3.58 -16.46 -1.56
CA SER A 83 4.48 -17.18 -2.47
C SER A 83 4.39 -16.68 -3.90
N GLU A 84 5.56 -16.44 -4.51
CA GLU A 84 5.69 -16.04 -5.91
C GLU A 84 5.23 -17.16 -6.85
N ASN A 85 5.45 -18.42 -6.46
CA ASN A 85 5.01 -19.59 -7.22
C ASN A 85 3.48 -19.68 -7.23
N THR A 86 2.83 -19.55 -6.07
CA THR A 86 1.36 -19.57 -6.01
C THR A 86 0.73 -18.40 -6.76
N ALA A 87 1.39 -17.23 -6.75
CA ALA A 87 0.97 -16.08 -7.54
C ALA A 87 1.13 -16.32 -9.05
N ALA A 88 2.23 -16.94 -9.48
CA ALA A 88 2.45 -17.31 -10.87
C ALA A 88 1.43 -18.37 -11.34
N ASP A 89 1.19 -19.40 -10.54
CA ASP A 89 0.20 -20.45 -10.84
C ASP A 89 -1.21 -19.88 -10.95
N PHE A 90 -1.57 -18.95 -10.05
CA PHE A 90 -2.84 -18.24 -10.12
C PHE A 90 -2.97 -17.45 -11.44
N LEU A 91 -1.94 -16.72 -11.86
CA LEU A 91 -1.95 -16.01 -13.13
C LEU A 91 -2.09 -16.95 -14.33
N LEU A 92 -1.34 -18.06 -14.33
CA LEU A 92 -1.42 -19.08 -15.39
C LEU A 92 -2.80 -19.72 -15.48
N SER A 93 -3.47 -19.97 -14.34
CA SER A 93 -4.84 -20.48 -14.31
C SER A 93 -5.86 -19.54 -14.98
N LEU A 94 -5.54 -18.25 -15.06
CA LEU A 94 -6.35 -17.23 -15.75
C LEU A 94 -5.95 -17.04 -17.22
N GLY A 95 -4.95 -17.78 -17.70
CA GLY A 95 -4.34 -17.61 -19.02
C GLY A 95 -3.45 -16.37 -19.14
N ILE A 96 -3.02 -15.77 -18.02
CA ILE A 96 -2.15 -14.60 -18.00
C ILE A 96 -0.70 -15.08 -17.81
N LYS A 97 0.14 -14.84 -18.82
CA LYS A 97 1.56 -15.22 -18.73
C LYS A 97 2.34 -14.21 -17.88
N PRO A 98 3.02 -14.63 -16.81
CA PRO A 98 3.82 -13.72 -15.99
C PRO A 98 5.00 -13.07 -16.71
N ARG A 99 5.48 -13.72 -17.78
CA ARG A 99 6.60 -13.27 -18.62
C ARG A 99 6.22 -13.33 -20.09
N ASN A 100 6.77 -12.41 -20.87
CA ASN A 100 6.74 -12.39 -22.32
C ASN A 100 8.16 -12.13 -22.87
N ASP A 101 8.29 -11.94 -24.18
CA ASP A 101 9.58 -11.71 -24.84
C ASP A 101 10.31 -10.46 -24.33
N ASN A 102 9.58 -9.50 -23.75
CA ASN A 102 10.10 -8.27 -23.16
C ASN A 102 10.38 -8.40 -21.65
N GLY A 103 10.36 -9.62 -21.11
CA GLY A 103 10.62 -9.93 -19.71
C GLY A 103 9.35 -10.02 -18.87
N TRP A 104 9.43 -9.53 -17.65
CA TRP A 104 8.32 -9.57 -16.69
C TRP A 104 7.15 -8.67 -17.09
N VAL A 105 5.92 -9.16 -16.94
CA VAL A 105 4.70 -8.40 -17.19
C VAL A 105 4.29 -7.64 -15.93
N ASN A 106 4.06 -6.33 -16.04
CA ASN A 106 3.46 -5.52 -14.98
C ASN A 106 1.96 -5.37 -15.20
N TYR A 107 1.20 -5.06 -14.14
CA TYR A 107 -0.26 -4.86 -14.24
C TYR A 107 -0.67 -3.81 -15.26
N VAL A 108 0.11 -2.72 -15.36
CA VAL A 108 -0.14 -1.63 -16.31
C VAL A 108 0.06 -1.99 -17.77
N ASP A 109 0.61 -3.17 -18.06
CA ASP A 109 0.82 -3.68 -19.41
C ASP A 109 -0.20 -4.75 -19.82
N LEU A 110 -1.05 -5.20 -18.88
CA LEU A 110 -2.15 -6.10 -19.18
C LEU A 110 -3.13 -5.47 -20.15
N LYS A 111 -3.58 -6.27 -21.11
CA LYS A 111 -4.72 -5.92 -21.97
C LYS A 111 -5.99 -5.79 -21.13
N PHE A 112 -6.99 -5.12 -21.69
CA PHE A 112 -8.25 -4.90 -20.99
C PHE A 112 -8.89 -6.21 -20.55
N GLU A 113 -8.91 -7.22 -21.41
CA GLU A 113 -9.52 -8.53 -21.15
C GLU A 113 -8.78 -9.29 -20.04
N GLU A 114 -7.44 -9.28 -20.06
CA GLU A 114 -6.61 -9.91 -19.02
C GLU A 114 -6.82 -9.22 -17.67
N ARG A 115 -6.92 -7.88 -17.68
CA ARG A 115 -7.18 -7.10 -16.49
C ARG A 115 -8.56 -7.41 -15.90
N GLN A 116 -9.60 -7.48 -16.73
CA GLN A 116 -10.95 -7.84 -16.29
C GLN A 116 -11.00 -9.26 -15.70
N LYS A 117 -10.32 -10.22 -16.31
CA LYS A 117 -10.21 -11.60 -15.78
C LYS A 117 -9.53 -11.62 -14.41
N LEU A 118 -8.39 -10.93 -14.28
CA LEU A 118 -7.65 -10.85 -13.02
C LEU A 118 -8.50 -10.21 -11.92
N LEU A 119 -9.10 -9.06 -12.20
CA LEU A 119 -9.96 -8.34 -11.25
C LEU A 119 -11.15 -9.20 -10.80
N SER A 120 -11.83 -9.87 -11.74
CA SER A 120 -12.98 -10.73 -11.42
C SER A 120 -12.56 -11.92 -10.55
N ALA A 121 -11.45 -12.58 -10.89
CA ALA A 121 -10.95 -13.71 -10.10
C ALA A 121 -10.53 -13.29 -8.68
N LEU A 122 -9.87 -12.14 -8.54
CA LEU A 122 -9.52 -11.58 -7.24
C LEU A 122 -10.78 -11.21 -6.45
N TYR A 123 -11.77 -10.59 -7.08
CA TYR A 123 -13.02 -10.22 -6.43
C TYR A 123 -13.75 -11.45 -5.87
N VAL A 124 -13.86 -12.54 -6.64
CA VAL A 124 -14.46 -13.80 -6.17
C VAL A 124 -13.67 -14.40 -5.00
N LYS A 125 -12.34 -14.41 -5.08
CA LYS A 125 -11.49 -14.85 -3.97
C LYS A 125 -11.74 -14.03 -2.71
N PHE A 126 -11.83 -12.71 -2.80
CA PHE A 126 -12.12 -11.89 -1.63
C PHE A 126 -13.55 -12.07 -1.14
N LEU A 127 -14.55 -12.19 -2.02
CA LEU A 127 -15.94 -12.33 -1.58
C LEU A 127 -16.15 -13.56 -0.69
N ASN A 128 -15.45 -14.67 -0.98
CA ASN A 128 -15.56 -15.92 -0.23
C ASN A 128 -14.84 -15.90 1.13
N PHE A 129 -13.87 -14.99 1.33
CA PHE A 129 -13.02 -14.98 2.53
C PHE A 129 -13.15 -13.70 3.35
N ASN A 130 -13.31 -12.56 2.69
CA ASN A 130 -13.36 -11.23 3.27
C ASN A 130 -14.17 -10.27 2.35
N PRO A 131 -15.51 -10.26 2.46
CA PRO A 131 -16.38 -9.40 1.65
C PRO A 131 -16.04 -7.91 1.73
N TYR A 132 -15.53 -7.46 2.88
CA TYR A 132 -15.07 -6.08 3.06
C TYR A 132 -13.86 -5.77 2.16
N ALA A 133 -12.87 -6.67 2.11
CA ALA A 133 -11.73 -6.53 1.21
C ALA A 133 -12.15 -6.55 -0.27
N ALA A 134 -13.17 -7.34 -0.63
CA ALA A 134 -13.69 -7.37 -2.00
C ALA A 134 -14.22 -5.99 -2.43
N LYS A 135 -14.95 -5.31 -1.54
CA LYS A 135 -15.50 -3.97 -1.79
C LYS A 135 -14.40 -2.91 -1.99
N LEU A 136 -13.27 -3.05 -1.32
CA LEU A 136 -12.17 -2.08 -1.37
C LEU A 136 -11.12 -2.37 -2.43
N LEU A 137 -11.15 -3.56 -3.05
CA LEU A 137 -10.18 -3.99 -4.06
C LEU A 137 -10.15 -3.06 -5.27
N ILE A 138 -11.33 -2.58 -5.70
CA ILE A 138 -11.51 -1.75 -6.89
C ILE A 138 -12.01 -0.38 -6.45
N GLY A 139 -11.34 0.67 -6.92
CA GLY A 139 -11.76 2.05 -6.72
C GLY A 139 -10.87 3.00 -7.51
N GLU A 140 -10.94 4.29 -7.24
CA GLU A 140 -10.10 5.27 -7.91
C GLU A 140 -8.62 5.03 -7.59
N VAL A 141 -7.80 5.02 -8.64
CA VAL A 141 -6.34 5.05 -8.57
C VAL A 141 -5.84 6.34 -9.20
N TYR A 142 -4.76 6.87 -8.66
CA TYR A 142 -4.22 8.18 -9.03
C TYR A 142 -2.83 8.01 -9.62
N THR A 143 -2.69 8.35 -10.89
CA THR A 143 -1.45 8.21 -11.67
C THR A 143 -0.80 9.57 -11.85
N LEU A 144 0.41 9.76 -11.33
CA LEU A 144 1.18 10.99 -11.47
C LEU A 144 1.87 11.01 -12.83
N LEU A 145 1.55 11.99 -13.66
CA LEU A 145 1.95 12.01 -15.08
C LEU A 145 3.38 12.49 -15.30
N LYS A 146 3.95 13.23 -14.34
CA LYS A 146 5.36 13.67 -14.36
C LYS A 146 6.36 12.53 -14.17
N GLU A 147 5.93 11.44 -13.54
CA GLU A 147 6.80 10.30 -13.20
C GLU A 147 6.86 9.27 -14.32
N LYS A 148 8.01 8.64 -14.54
CA LYS A 148 8.20 7.65 -15.61
C LYS A 148 7.30 6.42 -15.45
N LYS A 149 6.80 5.85 -16.56
CA LYS A 149 6.00 4.60 -16.53
C LYS A 149 6.78 3.47 -15.85
N ARG A 150 6.09 2.62 -15.09
CA ARG A 150 6.68 1.51 -14.32
C ARG A 150 7.64 1.94 -13.21
N THR A 151 7.48 3.14 -12.66
CA THR A 151 8.18 3.55 -11.44
C THR A 151 7.23 3.62 -10.26
N LEU A 152 7.79 3.49 -9.06
CA LEU A 152 7.07 3.55 -7.81
C LEU A 152 6.37 4.89 -7.59
N LEU A 153 6.99 5.99 -8.01
CA LEU A 153 6.46 7.35 -7.83
C LEU A 153 5.24 7.65 -8.70
N ARG A 154 5.00 6.83 -9.74
CA ARG A 154 3.92 7.07 -10.71
C ARG A 154 2.53 6.75 -10.17
N ASP A 155 2.41 5.95 -9.12
CA ASP A 155 1.15 5.67 -8.45
C ASP A 155 1.12 6.36 -7.08
N ALA A 156 0.06 7.10 -6.79
CA ALA A 156 -0.02 7.90 -5.56
C ALA A 156 0.03 7.03 -4.29
N LYS A 157 -0.60 5.84 -4.30
CA LYS A 157 -0.56 4.91 -3.16
C LYS A 157 0.84 4.35 -2.97
N GLU A 158 1.50 4.03 -4.08
CA GLU A 158 2.87 3.53 -4.02
C GLU A 158 3.85 4.59 -3.51
N PHE A 159 3.76 5.82 -4.03
CA PHE A 159 4.55 6.96 -3.57
C PHE A 159 4.27 7.28 -2.10
N ALA A 160 3.00 7.33 -1.68
CA ALA A 160 2.65 7.56 -0.27
C ALA A 160 3.26 6.51 0.66
N THR A 161 3.30 5.25 0.23
CA THR A 161 3.93 4.16 0.99
C THR A 161 5.44 4.38 1.16
N LEU A 162 6.14 4.88 0.14
CA LEU A 162 7.55 5.26 0.22
C LEU A 162 7.77 6.37 1.26
N LEU A 163 6.97 7.43 1.19
CA LEU A 163 7.06 8.58 2.10
C LEU A 163 6.75 8.18 3.54
N ASN A 164 5.71 7.38 3.75
CA ASN A 164 5.36 6.84 5.07
C ASN A 164 6.47 5.98 5.65
N SER A 165 7.16 5.19 4.81
CA SER A 165 8.32 4.41 5.24
C SER A 165 9.47 5.32 5.68
N CYS A 166 9.74 6.39 4.93
CA CYS A 166 10.76 7.38 5.31
C CYS A 166 10.43 8.05 6.66
N GLY A 167 9.19 8.48 6.86
CA GLY A 167 8.76 9.09 8.12
C GLY A 167 8.88 8.13 9.32
N ARG A 168 8.42 6.89 9.18
CA ARG A 168 8.47 5.86 10.23
C ARG A 168 9.89 5.38 10.56
N GLN A 169 10.85 5.63 9.68
CA GLN A 169 12.25 5.26 9.87
C GLN A 169 13.11 6.46 10.27
N LYS A 170 12.49 7.51 10.82
CA LYS A 170 13.15 8.75 11.28
C LYS A 170 13.98 9.42 10.16
N MET A 171 13.54 9.29 8.90
CA MET A 171 14.19 9.87 7.71
C MET A 171 13.24 10.76 6.88
N PRO A 172 12.50 11.71 7.49
CA PRO A 172 11.53 12.53 6.76
C PRO A 172 12.17 13.40 5.67
N GLU A 173 13.39 13.89 5.90
CA GLU A 173 14.13 14.73 4.93
C GLU A 173 14.33 14.02 3.59
N THR A 174 14.66 12.72 3.62
CA THR A 174 14.79 11.91 2.41
C THR A 174 13.49 11.90 1.60
N GLY A 175 12.34 11.74 2.27
CA GLY A 175 11.02 11.81 1.62
C GLY A 175 10.73 13.20 1.03
N ILE A 176 11.10 14.26 1.73
CA ILE A 176 10.93 15.64 1.26
C ILE A 176 11.74 15.89 -0.03
N TYR A 177 13.02 15.51 -0.06
CA TYR A 177 13.84 15.68 -1.27
C TYR A 177 13.30 14.90 -2.47
N VAL A 178 12.73 13.70 -2.24
CA VAL A 178 12.04 12.96 -3.30
C VAL A 178 10.81 13.73 -3.80
N CYS A 179 9.99 14.31 -2.92
CA CYS A 179 8.88 15.19 -3.33
C CYS A 179 9.35 16.42 -4.11
N LEU A 180 10.54 16.95 -3.80
CA LEU A 180 11.14 18.11 -4.48
C LEU A 180 11.76 17.79 -5.85
N GLY A 181 11.82 16.52 -6.24
CA GLY A 181 12.28 16.12 -7.58
C GLY A 181 13.58 15.32 -7.62
N ASP A 182 14.19 14.99 -6.47
CA ASP A 182 15.35 14.08 -6.47
C ASP A 182 14.90 12.69 -6.94
N ARG A 183 15.48 12.21 -8.04
CA ARG A 183 15.24 10.88 -8.62
C ARG A 183 16.47 9.98 -8.58
N ASP A 184 17.51 10.42 -7.88
CA ASP A 184 18.82 9.78 -7.84
C ASP A 184 19.17 9.36 -6.40
N GLU A 185 19.94 10.18 -5.67
CA GLU A 185 20.50 9.81 -4.38
C GLU A 185 19.41 9.62 -3.32
N MET A 186 18.55 10.62 -3.13
CA MET A 186 17.51 10.57 -2.11
C MET A 186 16.44 9.55 -2.48
N PHE A 187 16.14 9.38 -3.77
CA PHE A 187 15.21 8.35 -4.20
C PHE A 187 15.76 6.93 -3.98
N LYS A 188 17.03 6.65 -4.30
CA LYS A 188 17.67 5.36 -4.00
C LYS A 188 17.67 5.07 -2.50
N LYS A 189 18.00 6.08 -1.69
CA LYS A 189 17.96 5.98 -0.22
C LYS A 189 16.54 5.65 0.27
N ALA A 190 15.53 6.33 -0.25
CA ALA A 190 14.12 6.07 0.08
C ALA A 190 13.69 4.64 -0.29
N LEU A 191 14.16 4.10 -1.43
CA LEU A 191 13.87 2.73 -1.83
C LEU A 191 14.46 1.72 -0.84
N THR A 192 15.71 1.90 -0.40
CA THR A 192 16.32 1.05 0.63
C THR A 192 15.52 1.08 1.93
N VAL A 193 15.09 2.28 2.36
CA VAL A 193 14.25 2.43 3.56
C VAL A 193 12.93 1.67 3.42
N LEU A 194 12.28 1.76 2.26
CA LEU A 194 11.05 1.04 1.98
C LEU A 194 11.24 -0.48 1.97
N GLU A 195 12.35 -0.99 1.44
CA GLU A 195 12.66 -2.42 1.46
C GLU A 195 12.85 -2.92 2.90
N THR A 196 13.62 -2.22 3.72
CA THR A 196 13.79 -2.55 5.14
C THR A 196 12.45 -2.51 5.88
N HIS A 197 11.63 -1.47 5.65
CA HIS A 197 10.30 -1.34 6.26
C HIS A 197 9.39 -2.52 5.92
N ARG A 198 9.42 -2.99 4.67
CA ARG A 198 8.64 -4.16 4.24
C ARG A 198 9.11 -5.45 4.89
N LEU A 199 10.42 -5.61 5.06
CA LEU A 199 10.97 -6.78 5.73
C LEU A 199 10.50 -6.83 7.19
N MET A 200 10.46 -5.69 7.88
CA MET A 200 9.90 -5.59 9.24
C MET A 200 8.43 -6.00 9.30
N ILE A 201 7.59 -5.47 8.39
CA ILE A 201 6.17 -5.84 8.33
C ILE A 201 6.00 -7.34 8.07
N ARG A 202 6.74 -7.91 7.10
CA ARG A 202 6.67 -9.33 6.78
C ARG A 202 7.02 -10.20 7.99
N ARG A 203 8.15 -9.92 8.64
CA ARG A 203 8.59 -10.63 9.85
C ARG A 203 7.57 -10.51 10.98
N GLY A 204 6.98 -9.34 11.16
CA GLY A 204 5.94 -9.13 12.17
C GLY A 204 4.66 -9.92 11.90
N ILE A 205 4.22 -10.01 10.65
CA ILE A 205 3.07 -10.85 10.26
C ILE A 205 3.40 -12.34 10.49
N GLU A 206 4.59 -12.80 10.11
CA GLU A 206 5.05 -14.17 10.36
C GLU A 206 5.12 -14.49 11.85
N TYR A 207 5.63 -13.55 12.65
CA TYR A 207 5.65 -13.66 14.11
C TYR A 207 4.24 -13.85 14.68
N LEU A 208 3.26 -13.05 14.25
CA LEU A 208 1.87 -13.19 14.71
C LEU A 208 1.21 -14.49 14.23
N LYS A 209 1.54 -14.97 13.03
CA LYS A 209 1.06 -16.28 12.55
C LYS A 209 1.54 -17.43 13.43
N LEU A 210 2.77 -17.35 13.94
CA LEU A 210 3.37 -18.38 14.78
C LEU A 210 2.91 -18.29 16.25
N ASN A 211 2.81 -17.07 16.80
CA ASN A 211 2.52 -16.86 18.22
C ASN A 211 1.03 -16.64 18.53
N GLY A 212 0.23 -16.30 17.50
CA GLY A 212 -1.18 -15.98 17.64
C GLY A 212 -1.44 -14.65 18.37
N LEU A 213 -2.73 -14.34 18.55
CA LEU A 213 -3.20 -13.22 19.36
C LEU A 213 -3.98 -13.77 20.56
N LYS A 214 -3.95 -13.05 21.67
CA LYS A 214 -4.79 -13.35 22.83
C LYS A 214 -6.16 -12.70 22.65
N GLU A 215 -7.20 -13.51 22.72
CA GLU A 215 -8.58 -13.05 22.56
C GLU A 215 -9.21 -12.61 23.90
N ARG A 216 -10.02 -11.56 23.84
CA ARG A 216 -10.93 -11.08 24.89
C ARG A 216 -12.31 -10.86 24.30
N ALA A 217 -13.27 -10.50 25.15
CA ALA A 217 -14.67 -10.31 24.74
C ALA A 217 -14.81 -9.25 23.63
N LYS A 218 -14.12 -8.11 23.74
CA LYS A 218 -14.25 -6.96 22.83
C LYS A 218 -13.01 -6.67 21.97
N PHE A 219 -11.89 -7.35 22.22
CA PHE A 219 -10.64 -7.07 21.54
C PHE A 219 -9.71 -8.28 21.46
N TYR A 220 -8.76 -8.23 20.53
CA TYR A 220 -7.56 -9.05 20.52
C TYR A 220 -6.37 -8.24 20.99
N TYR A 221 -5.36 -8.89 21.56
CA TYR A 221 -4.09 -8.22 21.83
C TYR A 221 -2.90 -9.15 21.68
N PHE A 222 -1.73 -8.56 21.42
CA PHE A 222 -0.45 -9.23 21.43
C PHE A 222 0.62 -8.31 22.02
N ASP A 223 1.57 -8.90 22.74
CA ASP A 223 2.78 -8.19 23.19
C ASP A 223 3.98 -8.80 22.47
N ALA A 224 4.50 -8.05 21.51
CA ALA A 224 5.62 -8.46 20.68
C ALA A 224 6.98 -8.17 21.33
N LYS A 225 7.02 -7.45 22.46
CA LYS A 225 8.27 -7.02 23.10
C LYS A 225 9.22 -6.38 22.07
N SER A 226 10.45 -6.86 21.98
CA SER A 226 11.45 -6.46 20.99
C SER A 226 11.39 -7.24 19.66
N ALA A 227 10.48 -8.20 19.50
CA ALA A 227 10.37 -8.98 18.26
C ALA A 227 9.73 -8.20 17.11
N ILE A 228 8.91 -7.19 17.42
CA ILE A 228 8.32 -6.27 16.45
C ILE A 228 8.65 -4.85 16.88
N ASP A 229 9.23 -4.09 15.95
CA ASP A 229 9.57 -2.68 16.17
C ASP A 229 8.31 -1.83 16.40
N GLU A 230 8.39 -0.92 17.37
CA GLU A 230 7.29 -0.05 17.76
C GLU A 230 6.73 0.81 16.61
N ASN A 231 7.54 1.12 15.60
CA ASN A 231 7.14 1.94 14.45
C ASN A 231 6.23 1.18 13.48
N VAL A 232 6.15 -0.15 13.59
CA VAL A 232 5.33 -1.02 12.73
C VAL A 232 4.26 -1.80 13.48
N VAL A 233 4.25 -1.78 14.83
CA VAL A 233 3.30 -2.57 15.64
C VAL A 233 1.84 -2.32 15.27
N GLY A 234 1.45 -1.06 15.09
CA GLY A 234 0.09 -0.70 14.67
C GLY A 234 -0.25 -1.11 13.24
N ILE A 235 0.73 -1.07 12.32
CA ILE A 235 0.54 -1.55 10.93
C ILE A 235 0.26 -3.05 10.94
N ILE A 236 1.06 -3.79 11.70
CA ILE A 236 0.93 -5.25 11.81
C ILE A 236 -0.38 -5.62 12.48
N ALA A 237 -0.81 -4.89 13.53
CA ALA A 237 -2.13 -5.05 14.13
C ALA A 237 -3.25 -4.86 13.09
N GLY A 238 -3.21 -3.79 12.28
CA GLY A 238 -4.19 -3.56 11.22
C GLY A 238 -4.18 -4.65 10.12
N MET A 239 -2.99 -5.08 9.68
CA MET A 239 -2.85 -6.13 8.67
C MET A 239 -3.25 -7.52 9.19
N SER A 240 -3.25 -7.72 10.50
CA SER A 240 -3.62 -9.00 11.13
C SER A 240 -5.08 -9.38 10.90
N TYR A 241 -6.00 -8.41 10.76
CA TYR A 241 -7.39 -8.68 10.39
C TYR A 241 -7.50 -9.50 9.09
N SER A 242 -6.75 -9.09 8.06
CA SER A 242 -6.80 -9.76 6.77
C SER A 242 -5.96 -11.03 6.74
N SER A 243 -4.78 -11.00 7.36
CA SER A 243 -3.80 -12.10 7.26
C SER A 243 -4.09 -13.29 8.18
N LEU A 244 -4.87 -13.08 9.24
CA LEU A 244 -5.28 -14.12 10.19
C LEU A 244 -6.79 -14.38 10.18
N ASN A 245 -7.54 -13.74 9.28
CA ASN A 245 -8.99 -13.88 9.15
C ASN A 245 -9.76 -13.63 10.46
N LEU A 246 -9.42 -12.53 11.15
CA LEU A 246 -9.98 -12.20 12.47
C LEU A 246 -11.36 -11.53 12.35
N ASN A 247 -12.18 -11.68 13.39
CA ASN A 247 -13.45 -10.96 13.50
C ASN A 247 -13.20 -9.45 13.62
N ARG A 248 -13.78 -8.66 12.72
CA ARG A 248 -13.65 -7.19 12.67
C ARG A 248 -14.54 -6.44 13.65
N ASP A 249 -15.47 -7.10 14.34
CA ASP A 249 -16.27 -6.51 15.42
C ASP A 249 -15.44 -6.27 16.70
N LYS A 250 -14.25 -6.87 16.77
CA LYS A 250 -13.30 -6.70 17.86
C LYS A 250 -12.12 -5.86 17.39
N PHE A 251 -11.71 -4.89 18.18
CA PHE A 251 -10.50 -4.12 17.89
C PHE A 251 -9.24 -4.89 18.27
N ILE A 252 -8.07 -4.48 17.78
CA ILE A 252 -6.79 -5.14 18.06
C ILE A 252 -5.87 -4.14 18.75
N ILE A 253 -5.23 -4.57 19.83
CA ILE A 253 -4.22 -3.80 20.55
C ILE A 253 -2.86 -4.46 20.33
N GLY A 254 -1.92 -3.74 19.70
CA GLY A 254 -0.54 -4.18 19.55
C GLY A 254 0.36 -3.51 20.59
N LEU A 255 1.19 -4.30 21.27
CA LEU A 255 2.21 -3.79 22.19
C LEU A 255 3.61 -4.14 21.70
N ALA A 256 4.53 -3.18 21.81
CA ALA A 256 5.96 -3.35 21.58
C ALA A 256 6.75 -2.64 22.70
N ASP A 257 8.00 -3.04 22.92
CA ASP A 257 8.89 -2.31 23.82
C ASP A 257 9.19 -0.93 23.24
N ASP A 258 9.10 0.11 24.07
CA ASP A 258 9.43 1.48 23.65
C ASP A 258 10.95 1.60 23.41
N SER A 259 11.34 2.29 22.32
CA SER A 259 12.76 2.37 21.94
C SER A 259 13.59 3.30 22.82
N GLU A 260 12.94 4.21 23.56
CA GLU A 260 13.59 5.19 24.44
C GLU A 260 13.55 4.74 25.90
N ASP A 261 12.50 4.01 26.32
CA ASP A 261 12.36 3.47 27.68
C ASP A 261 11.89 2.00 27.68
N SER A 262 12.83 1.08 27.94
CA SER A 262 12.53 -0.37 27.98
C SER A 262 11.60 -0.82 29.11
N THR A 263 11.27 0.05 30.06
CA THR A 263 10.24 -0.22 31.08
C THR A 263 8.83 0.13 30.60
N MET A 264 8.73 0.88 29.50
CA MET A 264 7.49 1.35 28.90
C MET A 264 7.13 0.52 27.65
N LYS A 265 5.84 0.60 27.28
CA LYS A 265 5.30 -0.07 26.10
C LYS A 265 4.69 0.94 25.15
N LYS A 266 5.04 0.85 23.87
CA LYS A 266 4.27 1.48 22.81
C LYS A 266 2.99 0.67 22.58
N ILE A 267 1.84 1.35 22.65
CA ILE A 267 0.53 0.75 22.36
C ILE A 267 -0.02 1.36 21.07
N SER A 268 -0.55 0.53 20.17
CA SER A 268 -1.26 0.93 18.95
C SER A 268 -2.54 0.15 18.75
#